data_AF-A0A9W8IVC9-F1
#
_entry.id   AF-A0A9W8IVC9-F1
#
_cell.length_a   1.000
_cell.length_b   1.000
_cell.length_c   1.000
_cell.angle_alpha   90.00
_cell.angle_beta   90.00
_cell.angle_gamma   90.00
#
_symmetry.space_group_name_H-M   'P 1'
#
loop_
_entity.id
_entity.type
_entity.pdbx_description
1 polymer ?
#
loop_
_entity_poly.entity_id
_entity_poly.type
_entity_poly.pdbx_seq_one_letter_code
_entity_poly.pdbx_strand_id
1 'polypeptide(L)'
;MWAIFRILTRNGPVEDLSLIDVQCNGWSAGGVVGSAPAPLVATVAAGATVKFNWTEWPDSHKGPIITYMARAPSDITKWNPGNSAVWFKIDHSGKDASGRWAAAETLVANKGIYTTRIPPKLRPGQYIIRHEILALHGAWSYPGVQVYPSCIQVQVTGSGNALPTSFVSFPGAYTAQTQGIVFDVYTNNGAYPIPGPAVLQCNGWTADGQPGSAPAPLVGTIAAGDVVKFNWTDWPDSHRGPVLNYLARVPDGVDIRQWTPDKDAAIWFKIDHAGKYEDGTWAADMFVPPNNKLYSLRIPPKLKPGQYLIRHEILALHGAFDFPGIQAYPVCVQVEITGNGTAFPTSFVSFPGAYTPETPGVVFNIYNTWGNPPYPIPGPEVWTGGN
;
A
#
# COMPACT_ATOMS: atom_id res chain seq x y z
N MET A 1 -23.41 13.82 24.27
CA MET A 1 -23.88 12.65 23.50
C MET A 1 -22.64 11.95 22.96
N TRP A 2 -22.01 11.07 23.74
CA TRP A 2 -20.67 10.48 23.51
C TRP A 2 -20.71 8.96 23.55
N ALA A 3 -21.71 8.37 22.90
CA ALA A 3 -22.12 7.04 23.30
C ALA A 3 -21.21 5.90 22.77
N ILE A 4 -20.47 6.14 21.68
CA ILE A 4 -19.59 5.15 21.02
C ILE A 4 -18.09 5.45 21.15
N PHE A 5 -17.72 6.63 21.67
CA PHE A 5 -16.33 7.05 21.86
C PHE A 5 -15.87 6.61 23.25
N ARG A 6 -14.65 6.08 23.34
CA ARG A 6 -13.98 5.90 24.64
C ARG A 6 -13.63 7.28 25.19
N ILE A 7 -13.98 7.53 26.45
CA ILE A 7 -13.96 8.86 27.04
C ILE A 7 -12.55 9.46 26.95
N LEU A 8 -12.46 10.66 26.40
CA LEU A 8 -11.29 11.53 26.48
C LEU A 8 -11.46 12.40 27.73
N THR A 9 -10.45 12.42 28.60
CA THR A 9 -10.48 13.29 29.80
C THR A 9 -10.05 14.72 29.50
N ARG A 10 -9.37 14.94 28.38
CA ARG A 10 -8.85 16.23 27.92
C ARG A 10 -8.50 16.19 26.43
N ASN A 11 -8.19 17.35 25.86
CA ASN A 11 -7.68 17.51 24.50
C ASN A 11 -6.14 17.49 24.39
N GLY A 12 -5.42 17.40 25.52
CA GLY A 12 -3.96 17.38 25.55
C GLY A 12 -3.35 16.09 24.98
N PRO A 13 -2.08 16.13 24.56
CA PRO A 13 -1.41 14.99 23.97
C PRO A 13 -0.99 13.92 25.00
N VAL A 14 -0.61 12.76 24.47
CA VAL A 14 0.20 11.75 25.12
C VAL A 14 1.63 11.85 24.57
N GLU A 15 2.60 12.08 25.44
CA GLU A 15 4.01 12.31 25.06
C GLU A 15 4.93 11.15 25.48
N ASP A 16 4.55 10.40 26.52
CA ASP A 16 5.25 9.17 26.92
C ASP A 16 4.61 7.95 26.24
N LEU A 17 5.31 7.42 25.24
CA LEU A 17 4.85 6.32 24.40
C LEU A 17 4.83 4.96 25.11
N SER A 18 5.41 4.88 26.32
CA SER A 18 5.38 3.66 27.14
C SER A 18 4.08 3.50 27.92
N LEU A 19 3.31 4.58 28.09
CA LEU A 19 2.07 4.58 28.85
C LEU A 19 0.91 4.01 28.04
N ILE A 20 -0.04 3.36 28.75
CA ILE A 20 -1.28 2.85 28.14
C ILE A 20 -2.14 3.95 27.52
N ASP A 21 -1.92 5.20 27.92
CA ASP A 21 -2.57 6.39 27.38
C ASP A 21 -2.42 6.49 25.85
N VAL A 22 -1.31 5.99 25.27
CA VAL A 22 -1.08 6.04 23.82
C VAL A 22 -2.09 5.19 23.03
N GLN A 23 -2.76 4.24 23.68
CA GLN A 23 -3.73 3.35 23.04
C GLN A 23 -5.00 4.09 22.63
N CYS A 24 -5.68 4.72 23.58
CA CYS A 24 -7.02 5.30 23.37
C CYS A 24 -7.20 6.62 24.13
N ASN A 25 -6.09 7.32 24.38
CA ASN A 25 -5.98 8.47 25.27
C ASN A 25 -5.99 8.08 26.76
N GLY A 26 -5.66 9.04 27.60
CA GLY A 26 -5.50 8.89 29.04
C GLY A 26 -4.67 10.04 29.61
N TRP A 27 -4.58 10.13 30.93
CA TRP A 27 -3.68 11.05 31.62
C TRP A 27 -3.18 10.41 32.91
N SER A 28 -2.35 9.39 32.75
CA SER A 28 -1.77 8.64 33.87
C SER A 28 -1.01 9.55 34.83
N ALA A 29 -0.35 10.58 34.31
CA ALA A 29 0.35 11.60 35.12
C ALA A 29 -0.57 12.40 36.06
N GLY A 30 -1.88 12.46 35.80
CA GLY A 30 -2.86 13.07 36.68
C GLY A 30 -3.89 12.08 37.23
N GLY A 31 -3.52 10.80 37.28
CA GLY A 31 -4.31 9.76 37.95
C GLY A 31 -5.40 9.10 37.11
N VAL A 32 -5.54 9.45 35.82
CA VAL A 32 -6.48 8.77 34.91
C VAL A 32 -5.72 7.86 33.96
N VAL A 33 -5.62 6.58 34.30
CA VAL A 33 -4.86 5.61 33.51
C VAL A 33 -5.68 5.14 32.31
N GLY A 34 -5.25 5.48 31.09
CA GLY A 34 -5.90 5.09 29.85
C GLY A 34 -7.35 5.59 29.70
N SER A 35 -8.12 4.87 28.86
CA SER A 35 -9.54 5.14 28.60
C SER A 35 -10.41 3.93 28.97
N ALA A 36 -11.63 4.16 29.43
CA ALA A 36 -12.62 3.10 29.64
C ALA A 36 -13.36 2.73 28.33
N PRO A 37 -13.87 1.48 28.20
CA PRO A 37 -14.76 1.11 27.10
C PRO A 37 -15.98 2.02 27.00
N ALA A 38 -16.43 2.28 25.78
CA ALA A 38 -17.64 3.06 25.54
C ALA A 38 -18.90 2.20 25.80
N PRO A 39 -20.01 2.79 26.24
CA PRO A 39 -21.22 2.03 26.55
C PRO A 39 -21.98 1.55 25.30
N LEU A 40 -21.82 2.20 24.14
CA LEU A 40 -22.48 1.81 22.89
C LEU A 40 -21.48 1.41 21.80
N VAL A 41 -22.04 0.82 20.74
CA VAL A 41 -21.35 0.34 19.55
C VAL A 41 -22.10 0.83 18.31
N ALA A 42 -21.42 1.53 17.40
CA ALA A 42 -22.03 1.95 16.13
C ALA A 42 -21.97 0.82 15.09
N THR A 43 -22.96 0.70 14.21
CA THR A 43 -22.89 -0.27 13.10
C THR A 43 -22.22 0.36 11.88
N VAL A 44 -21.30 -0.36 11.24
CA VAL A 44 -20.65 0.06 9.99
C VAL A 44 -20.47 -1.15 9.07
N ALA A 45 -20.80 -1.01 7.78
CA ALA A 45 -20.52 -2.09 6.83
C ALA A 45 -19.02 -2.12 6.48
N ALA A 46 -18.46 -3.32 6.29
CA ALA A 46 -17.17 -3.46 5.63
C ALA A 46 -17.21 -2.77 4.26
N GLY A 47 -16.21 -1.95 3.94
CA GLY A 47 -16.17 -1.16 2.72
C GLY A 47 -16.91 0.17 2.81
N ALA A 48 -17.58 0.48 3.91
CA ALA A 48 -18.17 1.79 4.12
C ALA A 48 -17.09 2.85 4.42
N THR A 49 -17.40 4.08 4.08
CA THR A 49 -16.59 5.25 4.38
C THR A 49 -16.96 5.79 5.76
N VAL A 50 -15.96 6.06 6.59
CA VAL A 50 -16.07 6.69 7.91
C VAL A 50 -15.39 8.06 7.85
N LYS A 51 -16.04 9.06 8.43
CA LYS A 51 -15.53 10.43 8.52
C LYS A 51 -15.27 10.77 9.98
N PHE A 52 -14.05 11.17 10.29
CA PHE A 52 -13.67 11.68 11.61
C PHE A 52 -13.68 13.19 11.56
N ASN A 53 -14.42 13.81 12.48
CA ASN A 53 -14.50 15.26 12.60
C ASN A 53 -13.67 15.72 13.78
N TRP A 54 -12.50 16.28 13.49
CA TRP A 54 -11.65 16.91 14.48
C TRP A 54 -12.17 18.31 14.80
N THR A 55 -11.97 18.74 16.04
CA THR A 55 -12.09 20.16 16.37
C THR A 55 -11.04 20.97 15.60
N GLU A 56 -11.09 22.30 15.75
CA GLU A 56 -10.04 23.18 15.22
C GLU A 56 -8.64 22.65 15.56
N TRP A 57 -7.78 22.58 14.54
CA TRP A 57 -6.44 22.00 14.63
C TRP A 57 -5.39 23.08 14.38
N PRO A 58 -4.38 23.27 15.26
CA PRO A 58 -3.39 24.32 15.07
C PRO A 58 -2.51 24.06 13.84
N ASP A 59 -2.19 25.13 13.10
CA ASP A 59 -1.29 25.12 11.94
C ASP A 59 0.14 24.68 12.29
N SER A 60 0.59 24.96 13.51
CA SER A 60 1.88 24.52 14.02
C SER A 60 1.95 22.99 14.18
N HIS A 61 0.83 22.31 14.39
CA HIS A 61 0.77 20.87 14.68
C HIS A 61 0.84 20.03 13.40
N LYS A 62 1.92 20.22 12.64
CA LYS A 62 2.28 19.44 11.46
C LYS A 62 2.53 17.99 11.82
N GLY A 63 2.07 17.07 10.98
CA GLY A 63 2.21 15.65 11.25
C GLY A 63 1.29 14.74 10.45
N PRO A 64 1.49 13.42 10.56
CA PRO A 64 0.62 12.44 9.93
C PRO A 64 -0.71 12.27 10.68
N ILE A 65 -1.68 11.72 9.96
CA ILE A 65 -2.93 11.19 10.49
C ILE A 65 -2.92 9.68 10.23
N ILE A 66 -3.22 8.87 11.24
CA ILE A 66 -3.14 7.41 11.13
C ILE A 66 -4.39 6.77 11.73
N THR A 67 -4.91 5.74 11.07
CA THR A 67 -6.08 5.00 11.55
C THR A 67 -5.77 3.52 11.67
N TYR A 68 -6.05 2.96 12.83
CA TYR A 68 -5.92 1.54 13.16
C TYR A 68 -7.27 0.94 13.51
N MET A 69 -7.36 -0.38 13.42
CA MET A 69 -8.45 -1.15 13.99
C MET A 69 -7.91 -2.29 14.86
N ALA A 70 -8.70 -2.74 15.83
CA ALA A 70 -8.46 -3.93 16.63
C ALA A 70 -9.77 -4.71 16.81
N ARG A 71 -9.77 -6.01 16.52
CA ARG A 71 -10.96 -6.86 16.69
C ARG A 71 -11.13 -7.25 18.15
N ALA A 72 -12.32 -7.04 18.70
CA ALA A 72 -12.63 -7.50 20.05
C ALA A 72 -12.81 -9.03 20.08
N PRO A 73 -12.25 -9.73 21.09
CA PRO A 73 -12.45 -11.16 21.28
C PRO A 73 -13.81 -11.48 21.90
N SER A 74 -14.44 -10.49 22.52
CA SER A 74 -15.72 -10.57 23.24
C SER A 74 -16.46 -9.22 23.14
N ASP A 75 -17.50 -9.03 23.96
CA ASP A 75 -18.23 -7.77 24.07
C ASP A 75 -17.30 -6.57 24.28
N ILE A 76 -17.20 -5.72 23.26
CA ILE A 76 -16.31 -4.57 23.19
C ILE A 76 -16.60 -3.52 24.28
N THR A 77 -17.83 -3.48 24.78
CA THR A 77 -18.24 -2.57 25.87
C THR A 77 -17.65 -2.96 27.22
N LYS A 78 -16.99 -4.13 27.30
CA LYS A 78 -16.33 -4.66 28.50
C LYS A 78 -14.87 -5.04 28.25
N TRP A 79 -14.35 -4.77 27.06
CA TRP A 79 -13.03 -5.21 26.65
C TRP A 79 -12.03 -4.05 26.56
N ASN A 80 -10.86 -4.24 27.16
CA ASN A 80 -9.68 -3.38 26.97
C ASN A 80 -8.53 -4.22 26.38
N PRO A 81 -7.91 -3.79 25.28
CA PRO A 81 -6.78 -4.51 24.70
C PRO A 81 -5.56 -4.65 25.62
N GLY A 82 -5.31 -3.65 26.47
CA GLY A 82 -4.11 -3.59 27.31
C GLY A 82 -2.84 -3.62 26.45
N ASN A 83 -1.84 -4.41 26.83
CA ASN A 83 -0.58 -4.53 26.09
C ASN A 83 -0.62 -5.58 24.95
N SER A 84 -1.80 -6.11 24.62
CA SER A 84 -1.92 -7.16 23.60
C SER A 84 -1.62 -6.61 22.20
N ALA A 85 -0.90 -7.38 21.39
CA ALA A 85 -0.71 -7.08 19.98
C ALA A 85 -1.98 -7.44 19.18
N VAL A 86 -2.87 -6.47 19.00
CA VAL A 86 -4.18 -6.65 18.33
C VAL A 86 -4.47 -5.59 17.28
N TRP A 87 -3.60 -4.59 17.15
CA TRP A 87 -3.82 -3.44 16.29
C TRP A 87 -3.24 -3.68 14.91
N PHE A 88 -3.98 -3.26 13.90
CA PHE A 88 -3.52 -3.22 12.51
C PHE A 88 -3.91 -1.89 11.89
N LYS A 89 -3.01 -1.34 11.09
CA LYS A 89 -3.24 -0.05 10.41
C LYS A 89 -4.24 -0.27 9.28
N ILE A 90 -5.18 0.64 9.07
CA ILE A 90 -6.14 0.57 7.94
C ILE A 90 -6.03 1.76 7.01
N ASP A 91 -5.41 2.85 7.46
CA ASP A 91 -5.23 4.05 6.66
C ASP A 91 -4.15 4.95 7.27
N HIS A 92 -3.51 5.78 6.44
CA HIS A 92 -2.64 6.85 6.89
C HIS A 92 -2.49 7.95 5.83
N SER A 93 -2.22 9.16 6.28
CA SER A 93 -1.76 10.26 5.44
C SER A 93 -0.64 11.00 6.14
N GLY A 94 0.43 11.32 5.41
CA GLY A 94 1.65 11.94 5.96
C GLY A 94 1.94 13.29 5.33
N LYS A 95 3.22 13.51 4.96
CA LYS A 95 3.69 14.65 4.18
C LYS A 95 3.57 14.31 2.69
N ASP A 96 2.91 15.16 1.91
CA ASP A 96 2.79 14.97 0.46
C ASP A 96 4.04 15.45 -0.30
N ALA A 97 4.08 15.22 -1.62
CA ALA A 97 5.20 15.62 -2.47
C ALA A 97 5.41 17.14 -2.57
N SER A 98 4.36 17.93 -2.28
CA SER A 98 4.46 19.40 -2.19
C SER A 98 4.92 19.89 -0.82
N GLY A 99 5.17 18.97 0.12
CA GLY A 99 5.62 19.25 1.47
C GLY A 99 4.51 19.60 2.46
N ARG A 100 3.24 19.51 2.06
CA ARG A 100 2.09 19.77 2.95
C ARG A 100 1.85 18.56 3.85
N TRP A 101 1.48 18.81 5.10
CA TRP A 101 1.15 17.77 6.05
C TRP A 101 -0.35 17.46 6.09
N ALA A 102 -0.65 16.20 6.38
CA ALA A 102 -2.01 15.73 6.56
C ALA A 102 -2.73 16.51 7.67
N ALA A 103 -2.11 16.69 8.83
CA ALA A 103 -2.75 17.30 10.00
C ALA A 103 -2.92 18.83 9.92
N ALA A 104 -1.88 19.57 9.52
CA ALA A 104 -1.91 21.03 9.59
C ALA A 104 -2.48 21.70 8.34
N GLU A 105 -2.19 21.18 7.15
CA GLU A 105 -2.63 21.81 5.89
C GLU A 105 -3.81 21.08 5.24
N THR A 106 -3.80 19.74 5.21
CA THR A 106 -4.84 18.98 4.47
C THR A 106 -6.13 18.89 5.27
N LEU A 107 -6.06 18.52 6.55
CA LEU A 107 -7.22 18.41 7.45
C LEU A 107 -7.92 19.75 7.66
N VAL A 108 -7.14 20.82 7.86
CA VAL A 108 -7.66 22.19 8.02
C VAL A 108 -8.35 22.66 6.74
N ALA A 109 -7.75 22.43 5.56
CA ALA A 109 -8.39 22.73 4.28
C ALA A 109 -9.69 21.93 4.08
N ASN A 110 -9.78 20.73 4.65
CA ASN A 110 -11.00 19.91 4.63
C ASN A 110 -11.90 20.12 5.87
N LYS A 111 -11.80 21.28 6.54
CA LYS A 111 -12.67 21.69 7.66
C LYS A 111 -12.69 20.68 8.82
N GLY A 112 -11.55 20.09 9.14
CA GLY A 112 -11.41 19.13 10.25
C GLY A 112 -11.83 17.70 9.91
N ILE A 113 -12.24 17.42 8.66
CA ILE A 113 -12.74 16.10 8.27
C ILE A 113 -11.61 15.23 7.72
N TYR A 114 -11.32 14.11 8.37
CA TYR A 114 -10.52 13.02 7.81
C TYR A 114 -11.43 11.87 7.38
N THR A 115 -11.17 11.29 6.22
CA THR A 115 -12.02 10.23 5.66
C THR A 115 -11.22 8.95 5.47
N THR A 116 -11.71 7.84 6.02
CA THR A 116 -11.13 6.50 5.87
C THR A 116 -12.20 5.54 5.36
N ARG A 117 -11.78 4.48 4.67
CA ARG A 117 -12.68 3.37 4.31
C ARG A 117 -12.41 2.14 5.19
N ILE A 118 -13.46 1.55 5.76
CA ILE A 118 -13.34 0.26 6.45
C ILE A 118 -12.93 -0.79 5.41
N PRO A 119 -11.94 -1.67 5.68
CA PRO A 119 -11.50 -2.63 4.69
C PRO A 119 -12.68 -3.52 4.21
N PRO A 120 -12.91 -3.65 2.89
CA PRO A 120 -14.15 -4.22 2.35
C PRO A 120 -14.33 -5.72 2.60
N LYS A 121 -13.23 -6.45 2.76
CA LYS A 121 -13.26 -7.88 3.10
C LYS A 121 -12.98 -8.14 4.58
N LEU A 122 -12.94 -7.10 5.41
CA LEU A 122 -12.71 -7.27 6.85
C LEU A 122 -13.74 -8.23 7.44
N ARG A 123 -13.27 -9.20 8.22
CA ARG A 123 -14.13 -10.14 8.93
C ARG A 123 -15.16 -9.39 9.79
N PRO A 124 -16.47 -9.73 9.73
CA PRO A 124 -17.46 -9.14 10.62
C PRO A 124 -17.14 -9.38 12.11
N GLY A 125 -17.56 -8.43 12.94
CA GLY A 125 -17.33 -8.47 14.38
C GLY A 125 -17.29 -7.08 15.01
N GLN A 126 -17.06 -7.03 16.32
CA GLN A 126 -16.84 -5.77 17.02
C GLN A 126 -15.38 -5.35 16.92
N TYR A 127 -15.13 -4.07 16.65
CA TYR A 127 -13.80 -3.49 16.48
C TYR A 127 -13.69 -2.16 17.23
N ILE A 128 -12.50 -1.91 17.78
CA ILE A 128 -12.09 -0.56 18.15
C ILE A 128 -11.43 0.05 16.92
N ILE A 129 -11.86 1.25 16.52
CA ILE A 129 -11.13 2.11 15.59
C ILE A 129 -10.30 3.08 16.43
N ARG A 130 -8.98 3.06 16.29
CA ARG A 130 -8.07 4.04 16.89
C ARG A 130 -7.63 5.01 15.81
N HIS A 131 -8.04 6.26 15.93
CA HIS A 131 -7.70 7.33 15.01
C HIS A 131 -6.81 8.35 15.72
N GLU A 132 -5.72 8.77 15.08
CA GLU A 132 -4.73 9.63 15.73
C GLU A 132 -4.11 10.68 14.81
N ILE A 133 -3.61 11.73 15.44
CA ILE A 133 -2.67 12.69 14.87
C ILE A 133 -1.37 12.63 15.70
N LEU A 134 -0.22 12.66 15.03
CA LEU A 134 1.08 12.81 15.68
C LEU A 134 1.60 14.20 15.36
N ALA A 135 1.53 15.16 16.28
CA ALA A 135 2.10 16.49 16.04
C ALA A 135 3.62 16.47 16.26
N LEU A 136 4.36 16.97 15.26
CA LEU A 136 5.82 16.86 15.16
C LEU A 136 6.56 18.17 15.42
N HIS A 137 5.85 19.23 15.80
CA HIS A 137 6.45 20.57 15.98
C HIS A 137 7.51 20.61 17.09
N GLY A 138 7.47 19.69 18.04
CA GLY A 138 8.44 19.47 19.12
C GLY A 138 9.33 18.23 18.95
N ALA A 139 9.21 17.50 17.83
CA ALA A 139 9.69 16.12 17.72
C ALA A 139 11.14 15.95 17.25
N TRP A 140 11.97 16.99 17.27
CA TRP A 140 13.39 16.88 16.89
C TRP A 140 14.23 16.02 17.87
N SER A 141 13.69 15.74 19.06
CA SER A 141 14.24 14.82 20.06
C SER A 141 13.11 14.05 20.76
N TYR A 142 13.46 12.98 21.48
CA TYR A 142 12.50 12.24 22.33
C TYR A 142 12.80 12.47 23.83
N PRO A 143 11.77 12.73 24.68
CA PRO A 143 10.36 12.96 24.31
C PRO A 143 10.18 14.27 23.52
N GLY A 144 9.13 14.36 22.71
CA GLY A 144 8.87 15.54 21.88
C GLY A 144 7.72 15.39 20.87
N VAL A 145 7.46 14.18 20.38
CA VAL A 145 6.23 13.90 19.62
C VAL A 145 5.00 14.01 20.51
N GLN A 146 3.94 14.60 19.98
CA GLN A 146 2.66 14.71 20.67
C GLN A 146 1.63 13.83 19.98
N VAL A 147 1.20 12.75 20.65
CA VAL A 147 0.22 11.80 20.10
C VAL A 147 -1.18 12.16 20.60
N TYR A 148 -2.12 12.28 19.68
CA TYR A 148 -3.53 12.54 19.98
C TYR A 148 -4.39 11.35 19.53
N PRO A 149 -4.42 10.24 20.29
CA PRO A 149 -5.25 9.10 19.98
C PRO A 149 -6.70 9.32 20.42
N SER A 150 -7.65 8.77 19.67
CA SER A 150 -9.06 8.63 20.06
C SER A 150 -9.62 7.29 19.57
N CYS A 151 -10.45 6.66 20.39
CA CYS A 151 -10.99 5.33 20.11
C CYS A 151 -12.52 5.30 20.01
N ILE A 152 -13.02 4.60 19.00
CA ILE A 152 -14.45 4.45 18.69
C ILE A 152 -14.79 2.97 18.60
N GLN A 153 -15.96 2.57 19.11
CA GLN A 153 -16.42 1.18 19.07
C GLN A 153 -17.43 0.99 17.94
N VAL A 154 -17.16 0.01 17.07
CA VAL A 154 -18.03 -0.33 15.94
C VAL A 154 -18.32 -1.82 15.84
N GLN A 155 -19.50 -2.15 15.33
CA GLN A 155 -19.90 -3.47 14.85
C GLN A 155 -19.76 -3.45 13.33
N VAL A 156 -18.71 -4.10 12.83
CA VAL A 156 -18.50 -4.30 11.40
C VAL A 156 -19.45 -5.39 10.91
N THR A 157 -20.26 -5.08 9.90
CA THR A 157 -21.16 -6.01 9.21
C THR A 157 -20.63 -6.35 7.81
N GLY A 158 -21.16 -7.41 7.20
CA GLY A 158 -20.76 -7.88 5.87
C GLY A 158 -20.52 -9.40 5.85
N SER A 159 -19.84 -9.87 4.83
CA SER A 159 -19.51 -11.29 4.62
C SER A 159 -18.00 -11.54 4.44
N GLY A 160 -17.18 -10.52 4.70
CA GLY A 160 -15.73 -10.63 4.64
C GLY A 160 -15.17 -11.68 5.59
N ASN A 161 -13.96 -12.16 5.32
CA ASN A 161 -13.25 -13.10 6.18
C ASN A 161 -11.79 -12.67 6.45
N ALA A 162 -11.37 -11.53 5.93
CA ALA A 162 -9.99 -11.07 6.04
C ALA A 162 -9.67 -10.56 7.45
N LEU A 163 -8.51 -10.96 7.94
CA LEU A 163 -7.82 -10.40 9.09
C LEU A 163 -6.33 -10.32 8.75
N PRO A 164 -5.59 -9.35 9.30
CA PRO A 164 -4.14 -9.37 9.24
C PRO A 164 -3.57 -10.63 9.89
N THR A 165 -2.38 -11.03 9.44
CA THR A 165 -1.58 -12.11 10.05
C THR A 165 -0.57 -11.59 11.07
N SER A 166 -0.32 -10.28 11.09
CA SER A 166 0.57 -9.60 12.03
C SER A 166 -0.13 -8.40 12.65
N PHE A 167 0.10 -8.20 13.94
CA PHE A 167 -0.50 -7.15 14.75
C PHE A 167 0.58 -6.47 15.59
N VAL A 168 0.30 -5.22 15.99
CA VAL A 168 1.14 -4.46 16.91
C VAL A 168 0.37 -4.12 18.18
N SER A 169 1.07 -3.75 19.25
CA SER A 169 0.50 -3.31 20.53
C SER A 169 0.63 -1.79 20.70
N PHE A 170 -0.30 -1.18 21.44
CA PHE A 170 -0.14 0.18 21.94
C PHE A 170 -0.34 0.12 23.46
N PRO A 171 0.69 0.34 24.29
CA PRO A 171 2.08 0.72 23.95
C PRO A 171 2.87 -0.42 23.27
N GLY A 172 3.94 -0.07 22.56
CA GLY A 172 4.86 -1.01 21.92
C GLY A 172 5.18 -0.68 20.46
N ALA A 173 4.15 -0.39 19.64
CA ALA A 173 4.31 -0.08 18.22
C ALA A 173 5.13 1.19 17.97
N TYR A 174 5.09 2.15 18.91
CA TYR A 174 5.86 3.39 18.88
C TYR A 174 6.89 3.40 20.02
N THR A 175 8.14 3.65 19.65
CA THR A 175 9.28 3.86 20.53
C THR A 175 10.08 5.06 20.03
N ALA A 176 11.03 5.56 20.83
CA ALA A 176 11.93 6.63 20.40
C ALA A 176 12.74 6.27 19.13
N GLN A 177 12.94 4.98 18.86
CA GLN A 177 13.65 4.48 17.68
C GLN A 177 12.74 4.21 16.48
N THR A 178 11.42 4.25 16.67
CA THR A 178 10.48 4.06 15.56
C THR A 178 10.62 5.23 14.59
N GLN A 179 10.85 4.94 13.31
CA GLN A 179 11.01 6.00 12.31
C GLN A 179 9.79 6.92 12.28
N GLY A 180 10.03 8.23 12.20
CA GLY A 180 8.99 9.25 12.21
C GLY A 180 8.55 9.72 13.60
N ILE A 181 9.00 9.07 14.69
CA ILE A 181 8.77 9.52 16.07
C ILE A 181 9.72 10.66 16.46
N VAL A 182 11.01 10.50 16.18
CA VAL A 182 11.99 11.60 16.25
C VAL A 182 12.17 12.14 14.83
N PHE A 183 11.65 13.34 14.58
CA PHE A 183 11.64 13.96 13.26
C PHE A 183 11.64 15.49 13.40
N ASP A 184 12.63 16.15 12.81
CA ASP A 184 12.65 17.61 12.70
C ASP A 184 11.81 18.04 11.48
N VAL A 185 10.60 18.53 11.77
CA VAL A 185 9.63 18.96 10.76
C VAL A 185 10.03 20.23 10.00
N TYR A 186 11.01 21.00 10.49
CA TYR A 186 11.43 22.27 9.92
C TYR A 186 12.65 22.14 9.01
N THR A 187 13.56 21.23 9.31
CA THR A 187 14.79 21.05 8.53
C THR A 187 14.74 19.85 7.58
N ASN A 188 13.88 18.86 7.85
CA ASN A 188 13.80 17.67 7.01
C ASN A 188 12.89 17.88 5.79
N ASN A 189 13.53 17.99 4.63
CA ASN A 189 12.86 18.16 3.33
C ASN A 189 12.51 16.83 2.65
N GLY A 190 12.96 15.69 3.18
CA GLY A 190 12.67 14.38 2.63
C GLY A 190 11.24 13.91 2.84
N ALA A 191 10.93 12.73 2.28
CA ALA A 191 9.70 12.02 2.55
C ALA A 191 9.62 11.64 4.04
N TYR A 192 8.42 11.76 4.61
CA TYR A 192 8.20 11.42 6.00
C TYR A 192 7.94 9.91 6.17
N PRO A 193 8.73 9.17 6.97
CA PRO A 193 8.47 7.78 7.27
C PRO A 193 7.33 7.68 8.30
N ILE A 194 6.13 7.32 7.86
CA ILE A 194 4.97 7.20 8.75
C ILE A 194 5.16 6.00 9.70
N PRO A 195 5.09 6.17 11.03
CA PRO A 195 5.40 5.11 11.98
C PRO A 195 4.36 3.99 12.00
N GLY A 196 4.75 2.83 12.52
CA GLY A 196 3.88 1.66 12.68
C GLY A 196 3.83 0.73 11.45
N PRO A 197 3.06 -0.37 11.51
CA PRO A 197 3.01 -1.39 10.46
C PRO A 197 2.44 -0.84 9.15
N ALA A 198 2.60 -1.58 8.05
CA ALA A 198 1.94 -1.27 6.79
C ALA A 198 0.40 -1.26 6.95
N VAL A 199 -0.29 -0.51 6.08
CA VAL A 199 -1.76 -0.53 5.98
C VAL A 199 -2.22 -1.94 5.60
N LEU A 200 -3.19 -2.48 6.33
CA LEU A 200 -3.89 -3.72 6.02
C LEU A 200 -4.46 -3.63 4.62
N GLN A 201 -3.83 -4.37 3.71
CA GLN A 201 -4.33 -4.56 2.37
C GLN A 201 -5.39 -5.66 2.39
N CYS A 202 -6.66 -5.31 2.66
CA CYS A 202 -7.76 -6.21 2.31
C CYS A 202 -8.08 -6.05 0.81
N ASN A 203 -7.12 -6.48 -0.01
CA ASN A 203 -7.02 -6.29 -1.46
C ASN A 203 -6.81 -4.83 -1.89
N GLY A 204 -5.58 -4.60 -2.38
CA GLY A 204 -5.00 -3.46 -3.10
C GLY A 204 -5.79 -2.16 -3.19
N TRP A 205 -5.17 -1.05 -2.77
CA TRP A 205 -5.51 0.28 -3.27
C TRP A 205 -4.29 0.87 -3.98
N THR A 206 -4.50 1.40 -5.20
CA THR A 206 -3.55 2.29 -5.89
C THR A 206 -3.86 3.75 -5.55
N ALA A 207 -2.91 4.65 -5.80
CA ALA A 207 -2.93 6.07 -5.43
C ALA A 207 -4.08 6.92 -6.02
N ASP A 208 -4.94 6.32 -6.86
CA ASP A 208 -6.05 6.93 -7.60
C ASP A 208 -7.45 6.54 -7.08
N GLY A 209 -7.53 5.79 -5.98
CA GLY A 209 -8.82 5.48 -5.36
C GLY A 209 -9.64 4.42 -6.09
N GLN A 210 -9.02 3.62 -6.96
CA GLN A 210 -9.66 2.44 -7.58
C GLN A 210 -9.31 1.15 -6.81
N PRO A 211 -10.21 0.15 -6.76
CA PRO A 211 -9.92 -1.13 -6.13
C PRO A 211 -8.84 -1.89 -6.92
N GLY A 212 -7.72 -2.16 -6.27
CA GLY A 212 -6.71 -3.09 -6.75
C GLY A 212 -7.25 -4.53 -6.78
N SER A 213 -6.76 -5.32 -7.73
CA SER A 213 -7.24 -6.69 -7.97
C SER A 213 -6.94 -7.60 -6.78
N ALA A 214 -7.96 -8.32 -6.29
CA ALA A 214 -7.77 -9.42 -5.34
C ALA A 214 -7.13 -10.64 -6.03
N PRO A 215 -6.52 -11.57 -5.27
CA PRO A 215 -6.12 -12.87 -5.80
C PRO A 215 -7.28 -13.53 -6.56
N ALA A 216 -6.99 -14.05 -7.75
CA ALA A 216 -7.95 -14.77 -8.56
C ALA A 216 -8.33 -16.10 -7.89
N PRO A 217 -9.56 -16.61 -8.08
CA PRO A 217 -9.93 -17.92 -7.56
C PRO A 217 -9.24 -19.07 -8.32
N LEU A 218 -8.83 -18.81 -9.56
CA LEU A 218 -8.20 -19.78 -10.45
C LEU A 218 -6.68 -19.60 -10.47
N VAL A 219 -5.99 -20.73 -10.63
CA VAL A 219 -4.54 -20.81 -10.82
C VAL A 219 -4.32 -21.64 -12.06
N GLY A 220 -3.72 -21.05 -13.10
CA GLY A 220 -3.36 -21.78 -14.31
C GLY A 220 -2.17 -22.70 -14.03
N THR A 221 -2.07 -23.84 -14.69
CA THR A 221 -0.89 -24.70 -14.62
C THR A 221 -0.10 -24.57 -15.91
N ILE A 222 1.19 -24.27 -15.80
CA ILE A 222 2.12 -24.17 -16.94
C ILE A 222 3.44 -24.85 -16.58
N ALA A 223 4.18 -25.39 -17.55
CA ALA A 223 5.52 -25.91 -17.31
C ALA A 223 6.58 -24.82 -17.49
N ALA A 224 7.69 -24.93 -16.76
CA ALA A 224 8.88 -24.14 -17.07
C ALA A 224 9.30 -24.41 -18.53
N GLY A 225 9.57 -23.35 -19.30
CA GLY A 225 9.87 -23.43 -20.73
C GLY A 225 8.67 -23.26 -21.65
N ASP A 226 7.43 -23.34 -21.14
CA ASP A 226 6.23 -23.11 -21.94
C ASP A 226 6.11 -21.67 -22.41
N VAL A 227 5.35 -21.49 -23.50
CA VAL A 227 4.98 -20.17 -24.00
C VAL A 227 3.58 -19.82 -23.50
N VAL A 228 3.48 -18.73 -22.75
CA VAL A 228 2.22 -18.14 -22.29
C VAL A 228 1.81 -17.06 -23.27
N LYS A 229 0.51 -17.01 -23.62
CA LYS A 229 -0.07 -16.00 -24.51
C LYS A 229 -1.04 -15.11 -23.74
N PHE A 230 -0.79 -13.81 -23.77
CA PHE A 230 -1.70 -12.79 -23.26
C PHE A 230 -2.54 -12.27 -24.41
N ASN A 231 -3.86 -12.29 -24.24
CA ASN A 231 -4.79 -11.75 -25.22
C ASN A 231 -5.40 -10.45 -24.67
N TRP A 232 -5.23 -9.36 -25.42
CA TRP A 232 -5.77 -8.05 -25.06
C TRP A 232 -7.07 -7.76 -25.80
N THR A 233 -7.88 -6.89 -25.19
CA THR A 233 -8.93 -6.17 -25.90
C THR A 233 -8.32 -5.12 -26.84
N ASP A 234 -9.16 -4.37 -27.57
CA ASP A 234 -8.67 -3.29 -28.42
C ASP A 234 -7.82 -2.29 -27.63
N TRP A 235 -6.64 -2.02 -28.15
CA TRP A 235 -5.71 -1.04 -27.58
C TRP A 235 -5.74 0.27 -28.37
N PRO A 236 -5.69 1.45 -27.72
CA PRO A 236 -5.68 2.71 -28.44
C PRO A 236 -4.36 2.92 -29.20
N ASP A 237 -4.43 3.32 -30.48
CA ASP A 237 -3.25 3.65 -31.31
C ASP A 237 -2.37 4.77 -30.68
N SER A 238 -2.97 5.67 -29.91
CA SER A 238 -2.22 6.71 -29.20
C SER A 238 -1.38 6.19 -28.04
N HIS A 239 -1.63 4.97 -27.54
CA HIS A 239 -0.98 4.43 -26.34
C HIS A 239 0.23 3.56 -26.69
N ARG A 240 1.19 4.17 -27.38
CA ARG A 240 2.41 3.50 -27.81
C ARG A 240 3.40 3.35 -26.66
N GLY A 241 4.14 2.23 -26.65
CA GLY A 241 5.15 1.97 -25.64
C GLY A 241 5.57 0.51 -25.52
N PRO A 242 6.43 0.20 -24.54
CA PRO A 242 6.92 -1.15 -24.31
C PRO A 242 5.90 -2.05 -23.63
N VAL A 243 6.15 -3.35 -23.74
CA VAL A 243 5.55 -4.42 -22.95
C VAL A 243 6.62 -5.01 -22.04
N LEU A 244 6.32 -5.16 -20.75
CA LEU A 244 7.24 -5.73 -19.77
C LEU A 244 6.56 -6.87 -19.00
N ASN A 245 7.35 -7.91 -18.72
CA ASN A 245 6.88 -9.12 -18.06
C ASN A 245 7.76 -9.49 -16.87
N TYR A 246 7.13 -9.69 -15.73
CA TYR A 246 7.80 -10.04 -14.48
C TYR A 246 7.16 -11.27 -13.84
N LEU A 247 7.97 -11.98 -13.07
CA LEU A 247 7.51 -13.01 -12.15
C LEU A 247 7.76 -12.58 -10.71
N ALA A 248 6.87 -12.98 -9.81
CA ALA A 248 7.09 -12.99 -8.38
C ALA A 248 6.71 -14.36 -7.83
N ARG A 249 7.64 -15.00 -7.11
CA ARG A 249 7.39 -16.31 -6.50
C ARG A 249 6.59 -16.15 -5.21
N VAL A 250 5.59 -17.00 -5.03
CA VAL A 250 4.83 -17.12 -3.79
C VAL A 250 5.73 -17.74 -2.70
N PRO A 251 5.69 -17.25 -1.45
CA PRO A 251 6.42 -17.86 -0.35
C PRO A 251 6.07 -19.34 -0.17
N ASP A 252 7.05 -20.15 0.23
CA ASP A 252 6.82 -21.58 0.47
C ASP A 252 5.74 -21.78 1.54
N GLY A 253 4.83 -22.73 1.30
CA GLY A 253 3.71 -23.03 2.20
C GLY A 253 2.52 -22.07 2.10
N VAL A 254 2.54 -21.09 1.19
CA VAL A 254 1.44 -20.16 0.95
C VAL A 254 0.73 -20.49 -0.37
N ASP A 255 -0.61 -20.51 -0.36
CA ASP A 255 -1.42 -20.60 -1.58
C ASP A 255 -1.59 -19.21 -2.19
N ILE A 256 -1.28 -19.08 -3.48
CA ILE A 256 -1.38 -17.84 -4.26
C ILE A 256 -2.78 -17.22 -4.23
N ARG A 257 -3.83 -18.04 -4.10
CA ARG A 257 -5.22 -17.57 -3.96
C ARG A 257 -5.47 -16.82 -2.66
N GLN A 258 -4.55 -16.89 -1.71
CA GLN A 258 -4.59 -16.22 -0.41
C GLN A 258 -3.39 -15.28 -0.21
N TRP A 259 -2.59 -15.05 -1.25
CA TRP A 259 -1.37 -14.26 -1.17
C TRP A 259 -1.47 -12.98 -1.97
N THR A 260 -1.04 -11.87 -1.38
CA THR A 260 -0.84 -10.60 -2.08
C THR A 260 0.56 -10.11 -1.74
N PRO A 261 1.39 -9.78 -2.74
CA PRO A 261 2.69 -9.15 -2.53
C PRO A 261 2.60 -7.92 -1.64
N ASP A 262 3.55 -7.79 -0.72
CA ASP A 262 3.80 -6.50 -0.07
C ASP A 262 4.33 -5.51 -1.12
N LYS A 263 3.74 -4.31 -1.16
CA LYS A 263 4.09 -3.26 -2.13
C LYS A 263 5.55 -2.81 -2.01
N ASP A 264 6.13 -2.91 -0.81
CA ASP A 264 7.50 -2.49 -0.53
C ASP A 264 8.50 -3.64 -0.66
N ALA A 265 8.03 -4.88 -0.87
CA ALA A 265 8.90 -6.03 -1.01
C ALA A 265 9.47 -6.13 -2.43
N ALA A 266 10.80 -6.17 -2.52
CA ALA A 266 11.51 -6.46 -3.76
C ALA A 266 11.43 -7.96 -4.05
N ILE A 267 10.42 -8.37 -4.83
CA ILE A 267 10.15 -9.78 -5.15
C ILE A 267 9.99 -10.04 -6.65
N TRP A 268 9.92 -8.97 -7.46
CA TRP A 268 9.69 -9.07 -8.89
C TRP A 268 11.00 -9.16 -9.64
N PHE A 269 11.08 -10.07 -10.60
CA PHE A 269 12.19 -10.16 -11.54
C PHE A 269 11.66 -10.19 -12.97
N LYS A 270 12.32 -9.46 -13.87
CA LYS A 270 11.91 -9.37 -15.27
C LYS A 270 12.27 -10.67 -15.98
N ILE A 271 11.35 -11.21 -16.77
CA ILE A 271 11.57 -12.44 -17.55
C ILE A 271 11.48 -12.23 -19.05
N ASP A 272 10.86 -11.14 -19.48
CA ASP A 272 10.68 -10.82 -20.88
C ASP A 272 10.30 -9.34 -21.05
N HIS A 273 10.65 -8.75 -22.19
CA HIS A 273 10.22 -7.43 -22.58
C HIS A 273 10.26 -7.24 -24.10
N ALA A 274 9.47 -6.29 -24.60
CA ALA A 274 9.58 -5.78 -25.95
C ALA A 274 9.41 -4.25 -25.92
N GLY A 275 10.26 -3.55 -26.66
CA GLY A 275 10.30 -2.08 -26.69
C GLY A 275 9.80 -1.53 -28.01
N LYS A 276 10.69 -0.81 -28.70
CA LYS A 276 10.48 -0.30 -30.05
C LYS A 276 11.31 -1.12 -31.03
N TYR A 277 10.70 -1.57 -32.13
CA TYR A 277 11.34 -2.36 -33.17
C TYR A 277 12.06 -1.48 -34.20
N GLU A 278 12.92 -2.09 -35.03
CA GLU A 278 13.72 -1.38 -36.05
C GLU A 278 12.85 -0.68 -37.11
N ASP A 279 11.70 -1.26 -37.43
CA ASP A 279 10.70 -0.68 -38.34
C ASP A 279 9.94 0.51 -37.74
N GLY A 280 10.22 0.85 -36.48
CA GLY A 280 9.64 1.98 -35.75
C GLY A 280 8.34 1.67 -35.02
N THR A 281 7.80 0.46 -35.16
CA THR A 281 6.62 0.01 -34.41
C THR A 281 6.96 -0.23 -32.93
N TRP A 282 5.98 -0.04 -32.06
CA TRP A 282 6.09 -0.34 -30.64
C TRP A 282 5.49 -1.70 -30.32
N ALA A 283 5.97 -2.34 -29.25
CA ALA A 283 5.38 -3.58 -28.75
C ALA A 283 3.87 -3.44 -28.50
N ALA A 284 3.42 -2.29 -28.00
CA ALA A 284 1.99 -2.00 -27.80
C ALA A 284 1.17 -1.97 -29.11
N ASP A 285 1.80 -1.72 -30.26
CA ASP A 285 1.10 -1.63 -31.56
C ASP A 285 0.55 -3.01 -31.99
N MET A 286 1.10 -4.11 -31.45
CA MET A 286 0.60 -5.49 -31.65
C MET A 286 -0.83 -5.69 -31.12
N PHE A 287 -1.31 -4.80 -30.25
CA PHE A 287 -2.65 -4.83 -29.66
C PHE A 287 -3.66 -3.92 -30.37
N VAL A 288 -3.20 -3.15 -31.37
CA VAL A 288 -4.02 -2.24 -32.16
C VAL A 288 -4.56 -2.98 -33.40
N PRO A 289 -5.88 -2.89 -33.71
CA PRO A 289 -6.42 -3.48 -34.94
C PRO A 289 -5.70 -2.98 -36.19
N PRO A 290 -5.42 -3.83 -37.20
CA PRO A 290 -5.93 -5.20 -37.40
C PRO A 290 -5.04 -6.32 -36.81
N ASN A 291 -4.06 -6.00 -35.94
CA ASN A 291 -3.19 -7.02 -35.36
C ASN A 291 -3.96 -7.99 -34.44
N ASN A 292 -3.34 -9.14 -34.14
CA ASN A 292 -4.02 -10.26 -33.48
C ASN A 292 -4.19 -10.11 -31.96
N LYS A 293 -3.68 -9.02 -31.36
CA LYS A 293 -3.81 -8.69 -29.93
C LYS A 293 -3.16 -9.68 -28.98
N LEU A 294 -2.20 -10.46 -29.49
CA LEU A 294 -1.50 -11.49 -28.72
C LEU A 294 -0.07 -11.07 -28.40
N TYR A 295 0.29 -11.17 -27.12
CA TYR A 295 1.67 -11.16 -26.69
C TYR A 295 2.09 -12.56 -26.24
N SER A 296 3.21 -13.05 -26.72
CA SER A 296 3.75 -14.35 -26.32
C SER A 296 5.02 -14.15 -25.51
N LEU A 297 5.09 -14.79 -24.34
CA LEU A 297 6.31 -14.84 -23.53
C LEU A 297 6.65 -16.28 -23.19
N ARG A 298 7.94 -16.57 -23.01
CA ARG A 298 8.41 -17.90 -22.58
C ARG A 298 8.72 -17.87 -21.09
N ILE A 299 8.22 -18.85 -20.34
CA ILE A 299 8.63 -19.07 -18.95
C ILE A 299 10.07 -19.58 -18.94
N PRO A 300 10.98 -19.05 -18.10
CA PRO A 300 12.37 -19.49 -18.10
C PRO A 300 12.48 -21.02 -17.87
N PRO A 301 13.20 -21.76 -18.73
CA PRO A 301 13.09 -23.22 -18.80
C PRO A 301 13.66 -23.96 -17.58
N LYS A 302 14.59 -23.33 -16.86
CA LYS A 302 15.21 -23.89 -15.64
C LYS A 302 14.62 -23.31 -14.35
N LEU A 303 13.55 -22.50 -14.44
CA LEU A 303 12.95 -21.85 -13.29
C LEU A 303 12.48 -22.90 -12.27
N LYS A 304 12.78 -22.63 -11.00
CA LYS A 304 12.32 -23.44 -9.87
C LYS A 304 10.79 -23.56 -9.89
N PRO A 305 10.21 -24.76 -9.73
CA PRO A 305 8.77 -24.94 -9.61
C PRO A 305 8.14 -24.24 -8.40
N GLY A 306 6.83 -24.01 -8.51
CA GLY A 306 5.97 -23.47 -7.47
C GLY A 306 4.94 -22.49 -8.01
N GLN A 307 4.26 -21.77 -7.11
CA GLN A 307 3.29 -20.76 -7.50
C GLN A 307 3.94 -19.40 -7.73
N TYR A 308 3.49 -18.73 -8.79
CA TYR A 308 4.00 -17.44 -9.22
C TYR A 308 2.88 -16.51 -9.66
N LEU A 309 3.06 -15.21 -9.39
CA LEU A 309 2.35 -14.17 -10.12
C LEU A 309 3.15 -13.79 -11.36
N ILE A 310 2.49 -13.77 -12.52
CA ILE A 310 2.99 -13.10 -13.72
C ILE A 310 2.41 -11.69 -13.73
N ARG A 311 3.26 -10.66 -13.68
CA ARG A 311 2.86 -9.27 -13.98
C ARG A 311 3.20 -8.99 -15.44
N HIS A 312 2.16 -8.76 -16.24
CA HIS A 312 2.25 -8.33 -17.63
C HIS A 312 1.80 -6.88 -17.71
N GLU A 313 2.60 -6.01 -18.31
CA GLU A 313 2.37 -4.55 -18.22
C GLU A 313 2.68 -3.86 -19.55
N ILE A 314 1.84 -2.90 -19.92
CA ILE A 314 2.10 -1.93 -20.98
C ILE A 314 2.39 -0.58 -20.32
N LEU A 315 3.44 0.12 -20.77
CA LEU A 315 3.69 1.51 -20.38
C LEU A 315 3.34 2.41 -21.56
N ALA A 316 2.22 3.13 -21.49
CA ALA A 316 1.87 4.09 -22.53
C ALA A 316 2.68 5.38 -22.34
N LEU A 317 3.42 5.77 -23.38
CA LEU A 317 4.42 6.83 -23.32
C LEU A 317 3.96 8.18 -23.89
N HIS A 318 2.68 8.31 -24.27
CA HIS A 318 2.18 9.52 -24.94
C HIS A 318 2.26 10.80 -24.07
N GLY A 319 2.33 10.64 -22.74
CA GLY A 319 2.57 11.72 -21.78
C GLY A 319 3.97 11.71 -21.14
N ALA A 320 4.86 10.79 -21.55
CA ALA A 320 6.10 10.51 -20.83
C ALA A 320 7.24 11.50 -21.11
N PHE A 321 6.96 12.67 -21.72
CA PHE A 321 7.98 13.70 -21.95
C PHE A 321 8.40 14.42 -20.64
N ASP A 322 7.61 14.31 -19.57
CA ASP A 322 7.92 14.76 -18.21
C ASP A 322 7.53 13.70 -17.18
N PHE A 323 8.05 13.80 -15.94
CA PHE A 323 7.68 12.92 -14.83
C PHE A 323 6.71 13.62 -13.85
N PRO A 324 5.64 12.95 -13.36
CA PRO A 324 5.14 11.63 -13.75
C PRO A 324 4.26 11.72 -15.01
N GLY A 325 4.66 11.07 -16.11
CA GLY A 325 3.95 11.14 -17.40
C GLY A 325 3.62 9.79 -18.06
N ILE A 326 4.23 8.70 -17.60
CA ILE A 326 3.87 7.35 -18.05
C ILE A 326 2.52 6.94 -17.48
N GLN A 327 1.70 6.31 -18.32
CA GLN A 327 0.50 5.61 -17.89
C GLN A 327 0.77 4.10 -17.92
N ALA A 328 0.81 3.48 -16.76
CA ALA A 328 1.11 2.07 -16.60
C ALA A 328 -0.18 1.23 -16.55
N TYR A 329 -0.22 0.13 -17.29
CA TYR A 329 -1.36 -0.79 -17.37
C TYR A 329 -0.94 -2.21 -17.00
N PRO A 330 -0.70 -2.48 -15.70
CA PRO A 330 -0.33 -3.81 -15.25
C PRO A 330 -1.56 -4.71 -15.10
N VAL A 331 -1.40 -5.97 -15.49
CA VAL A 331 -2.32 -7.08 -15.22
C VAL A 331 -1.54 -8.26 -14.63
N CYS A 332 -2.14 -8.92 -13.65
CA CYS A 332 -1.52 -10.04 -12.95
C CYS A 332 -2.26 -11.36 -13.24
N VAL A 333 -1.51 -12.45 -13.42
CA VAL A 333 -2.04 -13.81 -13.60
C VAL A 333 -1.40 -14.74 -12.59
N GLN A 334 -2.20 -15.64 -12.01
CA GLN A 334 -1.76 -16.64 -11.05
C GLN A 334 -1.46 -17.95 -11.76
N VAL A 335 -0.25 -18.48 -11.56
CA VAL A 335 0.15 -19.75 -12.18
C VAL A 335 0.88 -20.66 -11.19
N GLU A 336 0.65 -21.96 -11.32
CA GLU A 336 1.48 -23.03 -10.79
C GLU A 336 2.46 -23.40 -11.91
N ILE A 337 3.75 -23.10 -11.70
CA ILE A 337 4.82 -23.47 -12.61
C ILE A 337 5.35 -24.84 -12.20
N THR A 338 5.21 -25.80 -13.12
CA THR A 338 5.66 -27.19 -12.96
C THR A 338 7.00 -27.43 -13.64
N GLY A 339 7.67 -28.53 -13.27
CA GLY A 339 8.96 -28.93 -13.85
C GLY A 339 9.94 -29.43 -12.80
N ASN A 340 11.21 -29.47 -13.17
CA ASN A 340 12.33 -29.95 -12.36
C ASN A 340 13.50 -28.94 -12.32
N GLY A 341 13.26 -27.71 -12.77
CA GLY A 341 14.23 -26.63 -12.69
C GLY A 341 14.60 -26.28 -11.25
N THR A 342 15.77 -25.68 -11.06
CA THR A 342 16.27 -25.25 -9.73
C THR A 342 16.73 -23.79 -9.74
N ALA A 343 16.74 -23.13 -10.89
CA ALA A 343 17.25 -21.78 -11.04
C ALA A 343 16.26 -20.76 -10.46
N PHE A 344 16.80 -19.75 -9.79
CA PHE A 344 16.05 -18.62 -9.25
C PHE A 344 16.95 -17.39 -9.21
N PRO A 345 16.46 -16.18 -9.55
CA PRO A 345 17.29 -14.97 -9.52
C PRO A 345 17.63 -14.56 -8.09
N THR A 346 18.64 -13.69 -7.96
CA THR A 346 19.07 -13.10 -6.70
C THR A 346 18.85 -11.59 -6.65
N SER A 347 18.38 -10.98 -7.74
CA SER A 347 18.09 -9.55 -7.86
C SER A 347 16.61 -9.35 -8.18
N PHE A 348 15.98 -8.43 -7.45
CA PHE A 348 14.55 -8.18 -7.51
C PHE A 348 14.26 -6.68 -7.41
N VAL A 349 13.07 -6.30 -7.84
CA VAL A 349 12.52 -4.95 -7.71
C VAL A 349 11.13 -4.99 -7.04
N SER A 350 10.70 -3.85 -6.51
CA SER A 350 9.38 -3.65 -5.91
C SER A 350 8.49 -2.78 -6.82
N PHE A 351 7.17 -2.94 -6.69
CA PHE A 351 6.20 -2.07 -7.32
C PHE A 351 5.23 -1.55 -6.24
N PRO A 352 5.32 -0.27 -5.83
CA PRO A 352 6.17 0.80 -6.39
C PRO A 352 7.67 0.67 -6.05
N GLY A 353 8.54 1.30 -6.85
CA GLY A 353 9.99 1.35 -6.62
C GLY A 353 10.84 1.05 -7.86
N ALA A 354 10.36 0.20 -8.77
CA ALA A 354 11.11 -0.17 -9.98
C ALA A 354 11.22 0.94 -11.04
N TYR A 355 10.35 1.97 -10.98
CA TYR A 355 10.32 3.09 -11.91
C TYR A 355 10.46 4.40 -11.14
N THR A 356 11.56 5.10 -11.38
CA THR A 356 11.88 6.44 -10.85
C THR A 356 12.08 7.42 -12.02
N PRO A 357 12.11 8.75 -11.78
CA PRO A 357 12.42 9.72 -12.83
C PRO A 357 13.74 9.45 -13.56
N GLU A 358 14.70 8.84 -12.87
CA GLU A 358 16.04 8.52 -13.38
C GLU A 358 16.09 7.17 -14.10
N THR A 359 15.05 6.35 -14.00
CA THR A 359 15.01 5.04 -14.66
C THR A 359 14.96 5.24 -16.17
N PRO A 360 15.90 4.68 -16.95
CA PRO A 360 15.92 4.84 -18.40
C PRO A 360 14.59 4.46 -19.04
N GLY A 361 14.07 5.32 -19.91
CA GLY A 361 12.80 5.10 -20.62
C GLY A 361 11.55 5.48 -19.85
N VAL A 362 11.67 5.92 -18.58
CA VAL A 362 10.54 6.46 -17.80
C VAL A 362 10.18 7.88 -18.22
N VAL A 363 11.18 8.73 -18.47
CA VAL A 363 11.00 10.01 -19.15
C VAL A 363 11.51 9.85 -20.58
N PHE A 364 10.60 9.79 -21.53
CA PHE A 364 10.89 9.56 -22.94
C PHE A 364 9.84 10.24 -23.84
N ASN A 365 10.29 11.16 -24.70
CA ASN A 365 9.41 11.84 -25.66
C ASN A 365 9.32 11.03 -26.97
N ILE A 366 8.23 10.28 -27.14
CA ILE A 366 7.97 9.46 -28.34
C ILE A 366 7.74 10.28 -29.62
N TYR A 367 7.49 11.59 -29.50
CA TYR A 367 7.26 12.48 -30.65
C TYR A 367 8.55 13.09 -31.19
N ASN A 368 9.68 12.91 -30.49
CA ASN A 368 10.97 13.31 -31.02
C ASN A 368 11.43 12.30 -32.08
N THR A 369 11.16 12.62 -33.35
CA THR A 369 11.48 11.77 -34.50
C THR A 369 12.90 11.95 -35.03
N TRP A 370 13.67 12.89 -34.49
CA TRP A 370 15.05 13.13 -34.91
C TRP A 370 15.95 11.95 -34.52
N GLY A 371 16.44 11.22 -35.53
CA GLY A 371 17.42 10.14 -35.36
C GLY A 371 16.86 8.79 -34.89
N ASN A 372 15.54 8.67 -34.68
CA ASN A 372 14.87 7.45 -34.19
C ASN A 372 15.67 6.72 -33.09
N PRO A 373 15.96 7.39 -31.95
CA PRO A 373 16.83 6.81 -30.94
C PRO A 373 16.24 5.50 -30.40
N PRO A 374 17.08 4.48 -30.13
CA PRO A 374 16.62 3.23 -29.54
C PRO A 374 15.93 3.53 -28.21
N TYR A 375 14.80 2.88 -27.96
CA TYR A 375 14.07 3.06 -26.70
C TYR A 375 14.75 2.26 -25.58
N PRO A 376 15.27 2.92 -24.52
CA PRO A 376 15.79 2.19 -23.37
C PRO A 376 14.63 1.62 -22.57
N ILE A 377 14.52 0.29 -22.50
CA ILE A 377 13.40 -0.35 -21.81
C ILE A 377 13.61 -0.28 -20.28
N PRO A 378 12.68 0.29 -19.50
CA PRO A 378 12.86 0.52 -18.06
C PRO A 378 12.89 -0.78 -17.25
N GLY A 379 13.43 -0.71 -16.03
CA GLY A 379 13.49 -1.82 -15.06
C GLY A 379 14.74 -2.70 -15.19
N PRO A 380 14.86 -3.78 -14.39
CA PRO A 380 16.05 -4.63 -14.33
C PRO A 380 16.27 -5.40 -15.64
N GLU A 381 17.46 -5.96 -15.83
CA GLU A 381 17.74 -6.87 -16.96
C GLU A 381 16.82 -8.09 -16.97
N VAL A 382 16.57 -8.63 -18.17
CA VAL A 382 15.80 -9.86 -18.34
C VAL A 382 16.56 -11.04 -17.74
N TRP A 383 15.93 -11.72 -16.78
CA TRP A 383 16.45 -12.97 -16.23
C TRP A 383 16.08 -14.14 -17.13
N THR A 384 17.09 -14.74 -17.76
CA THR A 384 16.92 -15.80 -18.77
C THR A 384 16.93 -17.22 -18.21
N GLY A 385 16.97 -17.39 -16.88
CA GLY A 385 16.91 -18.72 -16.24
C GLY A 385 18.24 -19.32 -15.81
N GLY A 386 19.35 -18.58 -15.91
CA GLY A 386 20.71 -19.08 -15.63
C GLY A 386 21.17 -20.07 -16.71
N ASN A 387 22.27 -19.74 -17.40
CA ASN A 387 22.87 -20.65 -18.40
C ASN A 387 23.30 -21.98 -17.78
#